data_AF-A0A9P3GT41-F1
#
_entry.id   AF-A0A9P3GT41-F1
#
_cell.length_a   1.000
_cell.length_b   1.000
_cell.length_c   1.000
_cell.angle_alpha   90.00
_cell.angle_beta   90.00
_cell.angle_gamma   90.00
#
_symmetry.space_group_name_H-M   'P 1'
#
loop_
_entity.id
_entity.type
_entity.pdbx_description
1 polymer ?
#
loop_
_entity_poly.entity_id
_entity_poly.type
_entity_poly.pdbx_seq_one_letter_code
_entity_poly.pdbx_strand_id
1 'polypeptide(L)'
;MAASPEFSATIPKPYGSGFNGKRLQALMGLGGPDPDGSKEKLFRNYRDAIHYAANEAPYDFDLPTSKAPSALLEKVYDIARRIQPGLAQYEGDWASKYMLQIYVQKRRSREKSGKQPRACKTDSSSLS
;
A
#
# COMPACT_ATOMS: atom_id res chain seq x y z
N MET A 1 41.09 -6.09 10.11
CA MET A 1 39.70 -5.65 10.35
C MET A 1 39.23 -4.97 9.08
N ALA A 2 38.48 -5.69 8.23
CA ALA A 2 37.98 -5.16 6.97
C ALA A 2 36.69 -4.36 7.21
N ALA A 3 36.55 -3.26 6.47
CA ALA A 3 35.49 -2.27 6.59
C ALA A 3 34.08 -2.89 6.52
N SER A 4 33.21 -2.45 7.42
CA SER A 4 31.78 -2.75 7.43
C SER A 4 31.16 -2.39 6.07
N PRO A 5 30.50 -3.32 5.37
CA PRO A 5 29.88 -3.03 4.09
C PRO A 5 28.63 -2.15 4.31
N GLU A 6 28.64 -0.98 3.67
CA GLU A 6 27.48 -0.30 3.05
C GLU A 6 26.14 -0.44 3.79
N PHE A 7 25.84 0.51 4.70
CA PHE A 7 24.46 0.73 5.13
C PHE A 7 23.62 0.99 3.87
N SER A 8 22.83 0.00 3.48
CA SER A 8 21.79 0.15 2.46
C SER A 8 20.94 1.34 2.88
N ALA A 9 21.07 2.46 2.18
CA ALA A 9 20.43 3.72 2.56
C ALA A 9 18.91 3.54 2.55
N THR A 10 18.32 3.23 3.70
CA THR A 10 16.88 3.17 3.87
C THR A 10 16.34 4.59 3.82
N ILE A 11 15.29 4.81 3.03
CA ILE A 11 14.58 6.07 2.92
C ILE A 11 13.87 6.33 4.27
N PRO A 12 14.29 7.35 5.03
CA PRO A 12 13.73 7.62 6.34
C PRO A 12 12.30 8.10 6.23
N LYS A 13 11.54 7.89 7.31
CA LYS A 13 10.17 8.38 7.38
C LYS A 13 10.15 9.92 7.37
N PRO A 14 9.36 10.55 6.48
CA PRO A 14 9.26 12.01 6.43
C PRO A 14 8.53 12.58 7.66
N TYR A 15 8.94 13.78 8.09
CA TYR A 15 8.30 14.52 9.17
C TYR A 15 6.95 15.15 8.73
N GLY A 16 5.95 15.08 9.61
CA GLY A 16 4.64 15.73 9.43
C GLY A 16 3.44 14.77 9.45
N SER A 17 2.26 15.34 9.68
CA SER A 17 0.98 14.62 9.73
C SER A 17 0.13 14.90 8.48
N GLY A 18 -0.25 13.86 7.76
CA GLY A 18 -1.26 13.93 6.70
C GLY A 18 -0.87 13.12 5.47
N PHE A 19 -1.49 11.96 5.29
CA PHE A 19 -1.19 11.03 4.21
C PHE A 19 -2.43 10.86 3.34
N ASN A 20 -2.47 11.58 2.22
CA ASN A 20 -3.38 11.27 1.12
C ASN A 20 -2.59 10.61 -0.01
N GLY A 21 -3.25 9.93 -0.94
CA GLY A 21 -2.56 9.12 -1.97
C GLY A 21 -1.51 9.91 -2.78
N LYS A 22 -1.82 11.14 -3.18
CA LYS A 22 -0.89 12.01 -3.94
C LYS A 22 0.30 12.46 -3.10
N ARG A 23 0.06 12.84 -1.83
CA ARG A 23 1.13 13.24 -0.91
C ARG A 23 2.03 12.07 -0.56
N LEU A 24 1.47 10.87 -0.36
CA LEU A 24 2.25 9.66 -0.12
C LEU A 24 3.17 9.33 -1.30
N GLN A 25 2.64 9.39 -2.51
CA GLN A 25 3.42 9.19 -3.73
C GLN A 25 4.60 10.18 -3.81
N ALA A 26 4.37 11.46 -3.53
CA ALA A 26 5.43 12.46 -3.49
C ALA A 26 6.47 12.18 -2.39
N LEU A 27 6.03 11.81 -1.18
CA LEU A 27 6.90 11.48 -0.05
C LEU A 27 7.78 10.26 -0.31
N MET A 28 7.31 9.33 -1.15
CA MET A 28 8.09 8.15 -1.57
C MET A 28 9.09 8.45 -2.68
N GLY A 29 9.20 9.71 -3.13
CA GLY A 29 10.01 10.10 -4.30
C GLY A 29 9.38 9.73 -5.64
N LEU A 30 8.12 9.29 -5.65
CA LEU A 30 7.40 8.82 -6.84
C LEU A 30 6.40 9.86 -7.39
N GLY A 31 6.43 11.08 -6.86
CA GLY A 31 5.61 12.20 -7.33
C GLY A 31 6.31 13.10 -8.34
N GLY A 32 5.59 14.12 -8.81
CA GLY A 32 6.09 15.12 -9.77
C GLY A 32 5.92 14.70 -11.23
N PRO A 33 6.60 15.40 -12.17
CA PRO A 33 6.57 15.08 -13.59
C PRO A 33 7.05 13.64 -13.84
N ASP A 34 6.25 12.90 -14.61
CA ASP A 34 6.48 11.50 -14.97
C ASP A 34 6.00 11.30 -16.42
N PRO A 35 6.77 11.79 -17.41
CA PRO A 35 6.36 11.77 -18.82
C PRO A 35 6.06 10.35 -19.33
N ASP A 36 6.76 9.35 -18.79
CA ASP A 36 6.60 7.95 -19.18
C ASP A 36 5.65 7.15 -18.27
N GLY A 37 5.08 7.77 -17.23
CA GLY A 37 4.18 7.12 -16.28
C GLY A 37 4.83 6.03 -15.41
N SER A 38 6.16 5.95 -15.40
CA SER A 38 6.94 4.91 -14.74
C SER A 38 6.81 4.97 -13.21
N LYS A 39 6.83 6.17 -12.62
CA LYS A 39 6.72 6.40 -11.18
C LYS A 39 5.30 6.14 -10.70
N GLU A 40 4.32 6.59 -11.47
CA GLU A 40 2.90 6.30 -11.23
C GLU A 40 2.64 4.79 -11.27
N LYS A 41 3.19 4.09 -12.27
CA LYS A 41 3.09 2.63 -12.37
C LYS A 41 3.74 1.94 -11.18
N LEU A 42 4.94 2.36 -10.78
CA LEU A 42 5.63 1.80 -9.62
C LEU A 42 4.84 2.01 -8.33
N PHE A 43 4.31 3.22 -8.11
CA PHE A 43 3.46 3.51 -6.97
C PHE A 43 2.20 2.62 -6.94
N ARG A 44 1.57 2.38 -8.10
CA ARG A 44 0.43 1.46 -8.22
C ARG A 44 0.83 0.03 -7.89
N ASN A 45 1.95 -0.46 -8.41
CA ASN A 45 2.43 -1.81 -8.11
C ASN A 45 2.65 -2.02 -6.61
N TYR A 46 3.26 -1.05 -5.94
CA TYR A 46 3.43 -1.09 -4.48
C TYR A 46 2.10 -1.11 -3.74
N ARG A 47 1.16 -0.24 -4.14
CA ARG A 47 -0.17 -0.19 -3.55
C ARG A 47 -0.92 -1.51 -3.74
N ASP A 48 -0.89 -2.06 -4.93
CA ASP A 48 -1.63 -3.26 -5.29
C ASP A 48 -1.03 -4.50 -4.58
N ALA A 49 0.30 -4.54 -4.38
CA ALA A 49 0.96 -5.54 -3.55
C ALA A 49 0.51 -5.47 -2.08
N ILE A 50 0.39 -4.27 -1.51
CA ILE A 50 -0.11 -4.09 -0.13
C ILE A 50 -1.58 -4.49 -0.02
N HIS A 51 -2.41 -4.15 -1.02
CA HIS A 51 -3.81 -4.59 -1.05
C HIS A 51 -3.92 -6.11 -1.09
N TYR A 52 -3.17 -6.75 -1.99
CA TYR A 52 -3.14 -8.20 -2.10
C TYR A 52 -2.69 -8.83 -0.77
N ALA A 53 -1.58 -8.36 -0.21
CA ALA A 53 -1.05 -8.83 1.08
C ALA A 53 -2.06 -8.70 2.23
N ALA A 54 -2.84 -7.60 2.27
CA ALA A 54 -3.88 -7.44 3.28
C ALA A 54 -5.01 -8.47 3.15
N ASN A 55 -5.38 -8.85 1.92
CA ASN A 55 -6.40 -9.89 1.70
C ASN A 55 -5.85 -11.30 2.01
N GLU A 56 -4.58 -11.57 1.71
CA GLU A 56 -3.90 -12.84 2.02
C GLU A 56 -3.59 -13.02 3.52
N ALA A 57 -3.39 -11.93 4.26
CA ALA A 57 -3.05 -11.94 5.68
C ALA A 57 -4.28 -12.00 6.62
N PRO A 58 -5.40 -12.57 6.19
CA PRO A 58 -6.77 -12.22 6.63
C PRO A 58 -6.92 -10.93 7.47
N TYR A 59 -6.61 -9.77 6.88
CA TYR A 59 -6.73 -8.50 7.60
C TYR A 59 -8.20 -8.11 7.81
N ASP A 60 -8.57 -7.79 9.06
CA ASP A 60 -9.90 -7.27 9.39
C ASP A 60 -10.04 -5.79 8.99
N PHE A 61 -10.82 -5.52 7.94
CA PHE A 61 -11.01 -4.19 7.39
C PHE A 61 -11.95 -3.29 8.21
N ASP A 62 -12.70 -3.83 9.17
CA ASP A 62 -13.50 -3.04 10.10
C ASP A 62 -12.62 -2.36 11.15
N LEU A 63 -11.46 -2.96 11.43
CA LEU A 63 -10.47 -2.43 12.36
C LEU A 63 -9.58 -1.36 11.69
N PRO A 64 -9.45 -0.16 12.29
CA PRO A 64 -8.47 0.81 11.85
C PRO A 64 -7.05 0.23 12.01
N THR A 65 -6.15 0.57 11.08
CA THR A 65 -4.75 0.08 11.09
C THR A 65 -3.98 0.41 12.37
N SER A 66 -4.37 1.46 13.10
CA SER A 66 -3.78 1.78 14.41
C SER A 66 -4.14 0.78 15.52
N LYS A 67 -5.20 -0.02 15.34
CA LYS A 67 -5.66 -1.04 16.30
C LYS A 67 -5.35 -2.47 15.84
N ALA A 68 -4.82 -2.66 14.64
CA ALA A 68 -4.43 -3.97 14.15
C ALA A 68 -3.24 -4.50 14.96
N PRO A 69 -3.18 -5.81 15.28
CA PRO A 69 -2.03 -6.41 15.96
C PRO A 69 -0.73 -6.19 15.17
N SER A 70 0.38 -5.92 15.88
CA SER A 70 1.68 -5.71 15.23
C SER A 70 2.10 -6.90 14.37
N ALA A 71 1.94 -8.12 14.87
CA ALA A 71 2.26 -9.35 14.14
C ALA A 71 1.47 -9.51 12.82
N LEU A 72 0.23 -9.01 12.79
CA LEU A 72 -0.58 -9.00 11.57
C LEU A 72 -0.04 -8.01 10.56
N LEU A 73 0.33 -6.81 11.01
CA LEU A 73 0.92 -5.77 10.16
C LEU A 73 2.27 -6.22 9.58
N GLU A 74 3.12 -6.83 10.40
CA GLU A 74 4.39 -7.43 9.98
C GLU A 74 4.17 -8.48 8.89
N LYS A 75 3.21 -9.39 9.07
CA LYS A 75 2.86 -10.39 8.06
C LYS A 75 2.41 -9.75 6.74
N VAL A 76 1.60 -8.70 6.79
CA VAL A 76 1.18 -7.95 5.58
C VAL A 76 2.41 -7.33 4.89
N TYR A 77 3.31 -6.71 5.64
CA TYR A 77 4.50 -6.06 5.06
C TYR A 77 5.48 -7.08 4.50
N ASP A 78 5.65 -8.23 5.15
CA ASP A 78 6.45 -9.35 4.64
C ASP A 78 5.94 -9.88 3.30
N ILE A 79 4.63 -10.13 3.20
CA ILE A 79 4.03 -10.60 1.95
C ILE A 79 4.20 -9.54 0.85
N ALA A 80 3.94 -8.27 1.17
CA ALA A 80 4.09 -7.18 0.21
C ALA A 80 5.55 -7.03 -0.28
N ARG A 81 6.54 -7.16 0.61
CA ARG A 81 7.97 -7.15 0.23
C ARG A 81 8.36 -8.32 -0.65
N ARG A 82 7.78 -9.50 -0.46
CA ARG A 82 8.02 -10.66 -1.34
C ARG A 82 7.54 -10.40 -2.77
N ILE A 83 6.44 -9.65 -2.93
CA ILE A 83 5.86 -9.31 -4.24
C ILE A 83 6.57 -8.11 -4.86
N GLN A 84 6.90 -7.10 -4.05
CA GLN A 84 7.56 -5.86 -4.45
C GLN A 84 8.74 -5.58 -3.50
N PRO A 85 9.94 -6.14 -3.79
CA PRO A 85 11.12 -6.00 -2.93
C PRO A 85 11.53 -4.54 -2.70
N GLY A 86 11.19 -3.65 -3.64
CA GLY A 86 11.40 -2.21 -3.51
C GLY A 86 10.69 -1.57 -2.30
N LEU A 87 9.74 -2.23 -1.64
CA LEU A 87 9.16 -1.74 -0.38
C LEU A 87 10.15 -1.81 0.79
N ALA A 88 11.14 -2.70 0.75
CA ALA A 88 12.12 -2.87 1.83
C ALA A 88 13.06 -1.66 2.00
N GLN A 89 13.15 -0.78 1.00
CA GLN A 89 13.98 0.43 1.07
C GLN A 89 13.40 1.49 2.03
N TYR A 90 12.13 1.40 2.43
CA TYR A 90 11.50 2.40 3.30
C TYR A 90 11.63 1.99 4.77
N GLU A 91 12.27 2.84 5.57
CA GLU A 91 12.61 2.56 6.97
C GLU A 91 11.36 2.20 7.81
N GLY A 92 11.41 1.07 8.51
CA GLY A 92 10.31 0.65 9.39
C GLY A 92 8.96 0.53 8.69
N ASP A 93 8.95 0.19 7.38
CA ASP A 93 7.76 -0.01 6.57
C ASP A 93 6.81 1.20 6.53
N TRP A 94 7.35 2.41 6.70
CA TRP A 94 6.50 3.61 6.80
C TRP A 94 5.61 3.77 5.57
N ALA A 95 6.12 3.45 4.37
CA ALA A 95 5.37 3.52 3.12
C ALA A 95 4.23 2.48 3.09
N SER A 96 4.55 1.22 3.39
CA SER A 96 3.60 0.10 3.48
C SER A 96 2.47 0.42 4.47
N LYS A 97 2.83 0.98 5.63
CA LYS A 97 1.88 1.39 6.68
C LYS A 97 0.90 2.44 6.18
N TYR A 98 1.38 3.48 5.50
CA TYR A 98 0.48 4.53 4.99
C TYR A 98 -0.38 4.06 3.83
N MET A 99 0.15 3.21 2.95
CA MET A 99 -0.66 2.59 1.89
C MET A 99 -1.81 1.78 2.48
N LEU A 100 -1.52 0.94 3.48
CA LEU A 100 -2.52 0.14 4.17
C LEU A 100 -3.56 1.02 4.89
N GLN A 101 -3.13 2.08 5.59
CA GLN A 101 -4.02 3.03 6.26
C GLN A 101 -4.99 3.70 5.27
N ILE A 102 -4.48 4.19 4.14
CA ILE A 102 -5.30 4.82 3.10
C ILE A 102 -6.30 3.81 2.52
N TYR A 103 -5.87 2.57 2.30
CA TYR A 103 -6.72 1.50 1.78
C TYR A 103 -7.89 1.20 2.72
N VAL A 104 -7.60 0.91 4.00
CA VAL A 104 -8.60 0.64 5.03
C VAL A 104 -9.56 1.81 5.19
N GLN A 105 -9.03 3.05 5.26
CA GLN A 105 -9.86 4.25 5.38
C GLN A 105 -10.82 4.42 4.19
N LYS A 106 -10.35 4.21 2.95
CA LYS A 106 -11.18 4.30 1.75
C LYS A 106 -12.23 3.20 1.70
N ARG A 107 -11.89 1.97 2.10
CA ARG A 107 -12.82 0.84 2.14
C ARG A 107 -13.96 1.10 3.12
N ARG A 108 -13.62 1.46 4.36
CA ARG A 108 -14.60 1.83 5.39
C ARG A 108 -15.46 3.03 5.00
N SER A 109 -14.88 4.03 4.33
CA SER A 109 -15.64 5.18 3.83
C SER A 109 -16.65 4.78 2.75
N ARG A 110 -16.33 3.79 1.90
CA ARG A 110 -17.25 3.30 0.86
C ARG A 110 -18.40 2.52 1.47
N GLU A 111 -18.11 1.62 2.41
CA GLU A 111 -19.10 0.83 3.16
C GLU A 111 -20.08 1.75 3.90
N LYS A 112 -19.59 2.77 4.61
CA LYS A 112 -20.43 3.78 5.28
C LYS A 112 -21.33 4.57 4.33
N SER A 113 -20.87 4.81 3.10
CA SER A 113 -21.63 5.58 2.10
C SER A 113 -22.67 4.75 1.34
N GLY A 114 -22.80 3.44 1.62
CA GLY A 114 -23.71 2.54 0.89
C GLY A 114 -23.36 2.32 -0.59
N LYS A 115 -22.27 2.92 -1.09
CA LYS A 115 -21.76 2.69 -2.45
C LYS A 115 -21.03 1.35 -2.48
N GLN A 116 -21.79 0.26 -2.58
CA GLN A 116 -21.23 -1.03 -2.97
C GLN A 116 -20.46 -0.88 -4.29
N PRO A 117 -19.34 -1.61 -4.48
CA PRO A 117 -18.70 -1.68 -5.78
C PRO A 117 -19.75 -2.12 -6.80
N ARG A 118 -19.82 -1.43 -7.95
CA ARG A 118 -20.72 -1.83 -9.05
C ARG A 118 -20.48 -3.31 -9.30
N ALA A 119 -21.50 -4.14 -9.05
CA ALA A 119 -21.50 -5.53 -9.42
C ALA A 119 -21.07 -5.61 -10.89
N CYS A 120 -20.10 -6.47 -11.18
CA CYS A 120 -19.78 -6.86 -12.55
C CYS A 120 -21.11 -7.20 -13.22
N LYS A 121 -21.48 -6.46 -14.27
CA LYS A 121 -22.58 -6.85 -15.14
C LYS A 121 -22.15 -8.17 -15.76
N THR A 122 -22.62 -9.28 -15.22
CA THR A 122 -22.60 -10.56 -15.93
C THR A 122 -23.53 -10.36 -17.11
N ASP A 123 -22.94 -10.09 -18.26
CA ASP A 123 -23.65 -10.01 -19.52
C ASP A 123 -24.28 -11.39 -19.78
N SER A 124 -25.54 -11.53 -19.42
CA SER A 124 -26.35 -12.69 -19.74
C SER A 124 -26.87 -12.55 -21.17
N SER A 125 -25.95 -12.39 -22.13
CA SER A 125 -26.24 -12.55 -23.55
C SER A 125 -25.69 -13.91 -23.98
N SER A 126 -26.46 -14.96 -23.71
CA SER A 126 -26.39 -16.22 -24.45
C SER A 126 -27.75 -16.89 -24.33
N LEU A 127 -28.72 -16.26 -25.00
CA LEU A 127 -29.86 -16.94 -25.58
C LEU A 127 -29.42 -17.40 -26.97
N SER A 128 -29.45 -18.70 -27.21
CA SER A 128 -29.73 -19.31 -28.51
C SER A 128 -30.36 -20.66 -28.25
#